data_AF-A0A2K6GST5-F1
#
_entry.id   AF-A0A2K6GST5-F1
#
_cell.length_a   1.000
_cell.length_b   1.000
_cell.length_c   1.000
_cell.angle_alpha   90.00
_cell.angle_beta   90.00
_cell.angle_gamma   90.00
#
_symmetry.space_group_name_H-M   'P 1'
#
loop_
_entity.id
_entity.type
_entity.pdbx_description
1 polymer ?
#
loop_
_entity_poly.entity_id
_entity_poly.type
_entity_poly.pdbx_seq_one_letter_code
_entity_poly.pdbx_strand_id
1 'polypeptide(L)'
;MATEVGGVDSMPCHDQKVISASTPSPESLRPGDPAQDDDGVNSASMAKLTLHTGHGNASVPAERDPEACGGASLNSQGNNGSGDSTNYEAPAGYPLLGDCELSRQIGAQLKLLPMNDQIRELQTIIRDKTASRGDFMFSADRLIRLVVEEGLNQLPYKECTVTTPTGYKYEGVQFEKGNCGVSIMRSGEAMERGLRDCCRSIRIGKILIQSDEDTQRAKVYYAKFPPDIHRRKVLLMYPILSTGNTVIEAVKVLIEHGVQPNVIIVLSLFSTPHGAKSIIQEFPEITILTTEVHPVAPTHFGQKYFGTD
;
A
#
# COMPACT_ATOMS: atom_id res chain seq x y z
N MET A 1 28.68 -15.47 59.46
CA MET A 1 28.14 -15.00 60.75
C MET A 1 26.90 -14.18 60.39
N ALA A 2 25.73 -14.79 60.47
CA ALA A 2 24.76 -14.62 61.57
C ALA A 2 23.86 -13.39 61.30
N THR A 3 22.54 -13.36 61.43
CA THR A 3 21.47 -14.34 61.65
C THR A 3 20.16 -13.61 61.27
N GLU A 4 19.12 -14.40 61.00
CA GLU A 4 17.69 -14.13 60.81
C GLU A 4 17.05 -12.99 61.64
N VAL A 5 15.94 -12.43 61.13
CA VAL A 5 14.62 -12.41 61.80
C VAL A 5 13.55 -11.94 60.79
N GLY A 6 12.54 -12.78 60.46
CA GLY A 6 11.17 -12.70 60.99
C GLY A 6 10.26 -12.02 59.97
N GLY A 7 9.06 -12.46 59.60
CA GLY A 7 8.12 -13.40 60.19
C GLY A 7 6.71 -12.87 59.91
N VAL A 8 6.02 -13.54 58.98
CA VAL A 8 4.58 -13.89 58.92
C VAL A 8 3.45 -12.85 59.05
N ASP A 9 2.39 -13.17 58.30
CA ASP A 9 0.96 -12.87 58.44
C ASP A 9 0.32 -11.74 57.59
N SER A 10 -0.47 -12.07 56.55
CA SER A 10 -1.85 -12.63 56.53
C SER A 10 -2.91 -11.54 56.73
N MET A 11 -3.44 -10.94 55.65
CA MET A 11 -4.75 -11.24 55.00
C MET A 11 -5.83 -10.13 55.29
N PRO A 12 -7.06 -10.11 54.73
CA PRO A 12 -7.54 -9.14 53.72
C PRO A 12 -8.80 -8.31 54.16
N CYS A 13 -9.54 -7.74 53.18
CA CYS A 13 -10.84 -7.01 53.21
C CYS A 13 -10.75 -5.47 53.31
N HIS A 14 -11.52 -4.65 52.59
CA HIS A 14 -12.95 -4.75 52.28
C HIS A 14 -13.37 -3.97 51.00
N ASP A 15 -14.44 -4.49 50.37
CA ASP A 15 -15.38 -3.84 49.46
C ASP A 15 -15.88 -2.45 49.93
N GLN A 16 -16.06 -1.53 48.98
CA GLN A 16 -17.25 -0.67 49.02
C GLN A 16 -17.73 -0.23 47.63
N LYS A 17 -19.01 -0.53 47.42
CA LYS A 17 -19.88 -0.30 46.27
C LYS A 17 -20.42 1.13 46.34
N VAL A 18 -20.37 1.90 45.26
CA VAL A 18 -21.17 3.12 45.10
C VAL A 18 -21.97 3.05 43.81
N ILE A 19 -23.28 3.01 43.98
CA ILE A 19 -24.33 3.21 42.98
C ILE A 19 -24.66 4.70 43.00
N SER A 20 -24.76 5.37 41.85
CA SER A 20 -25.73 6.46 41.70
C SER A 20 -26.11 6.66 40.24
N ALA A 21 -27.42 6.58 40.01
CA ALA A 21 -28.11 6.99 38.80
C ALA A 21 -28.39 8.49 38.87
N SER A 22 -28.37 9.18 37.73
CA SER A 22 -28.91 10.53 37.60
C SER A 22 -29.61 10.69 36.26
N THR A 23 -30.92 10.88 36.38
CA THR A 23 -31.96 11.18 35.38
C THR A 23 -31.72 12.52 34.68
N PRO A 24 -32.07 12.68 33.39
CA PRO A 24 -32.13 14.00 32.75
C PRO A 24 -33.52 14.65 32.92
N SER A 25 -33.56 15.98 32.92
CA SER A 25 -34.77 16.83 32.97
C SER A 25 -34.52 18.12 32.17
N PRO A 26 -35.57 18.81 31.66
CA PRO A 26 -35.71 19.02 30.21
C PRO A 26 -35.68 20.48 29.70
N GLU A 27 -35.78 20.58 28.37
CA GLU A 27 -36.28 21.68 27.50
C GLU A 27 -35.44 22.93 27.19
N SER A 28 -35.24 23.16 25.88
CA SER A 28 -35.93 24.26 25.17
C SER A 28 -35.92 24.06 23.65
N LEU A 29 -37.10 23.89 23.05
CA LEU A 29 -37.40 23.93 21.61
C LEU A 29 -37.52 25.38 21.11
N ARG A 30 -37.14 25.64 19.84
CA ARG A 30 -37.64 26.78 19.06
C ARG A 30 -37.93 26.36 17.60
N PRO A 31 -38.90 27.02 16.93
CA PRO A 31 -39.81 26.37 15.99
C PRO A 31 -39.59 26.75 14.52
N GLY A 32 -40.16 25.95 13.60
CA GLY A 32 -40.48 26.41 12.24
C GLY A 32 -40.48 25.33 11.16
N ASP A 33 -41.51 24.48 11.13
CA ASP A 33 -41.98 23.82 9.91
C ASP A 33 -43.26 24.52 9.41
N PRO A 34 -43.61 24.41 8.13
CA PRO A 34 -45.00 24.24 7.74
C PRO A 34 -45.24 22.78 7.32
N ALA A 35 -46.23 22.18 7.98
CA ALA A 35 -46.81 20.90 7.66
C ALA A 35 -47.66 20.95 6.38
N GLN A 36 -47.81 19.79 5.72
CA GLN A 36 -49.09 19.34 5.18
C GLN A 36 -49.10 17.81 4.95
N ASP A 37 -49.87 17.13 5.80
CA ASP A 37 -50.80 15.99 5.62
C ASP A 37 -51.23 15.71 4.15
N ASP A 38 -51.67 14.54 3.69
CA ASP A 38 -51.91 13.16 4.19
C ASP A 38 -52.26 12.32 2.92
N ASP A 39 -52.50 11.02 3.13
CA ASP A 39 -53.25 10.07 2.28
C ASP A 39 -52.55 9.23 1.20
N GLY A 40 -52.77 7.91 1.34
CA GLY A 40 -53.30 7.14 0.21
C GLY A 40 -52.52 5.91 -0.24
N VAL A 41 -52.90 4.75 0.29
CA VAL A 41 -52.63 3.41 -0.26
C VAL A 41 -53.25 3.24 -1.65
N ASN A 42 -52.49 2.81 -2.68
CA ASN A 42 -52.93 1.77 -3.63
C ASN A 42 -51.85 1.27 -4.62
N SER A 43 -51.69 -0.06 -4.62
CA SER A 43 -51.65 -1.00 -5.76
C SER A 43 -51.23 -0.56 -7.18
N ALA A 44 -50.24 -1.31 -7.71
CA ALA A 44 -50.10 -1.83 -9.08
C ALA A 44 -50.21 -0.90 -10.31
N SER A 45 -49.13 -0.84 -11.11
CA SER A 45 -49.12 -1.34 -12.49
C SER A 45 -47.81 -0.98 -13.20
N MET A 46 -47.33 -1.93 -14.00
CA MET A 46 -46.33 -1.75 -15.05
C MET A 46 -46.61 -0.52 -15.94
N ALA A 47 -45.53 0.19 -16.30
CA ALA A 47 -45.46 0.97 -17.52
C ALA A 47 -44.11 0.73 -18.19
N LYS A 48 -44.19 -0.02 -19.29
CA LYS A 48 -43.13 -0.39 -20.23
C LYS A 48 -42.98 0.78 -21.20
N LEU A 49 -41.83 1.47 -21.19
CA LEU A 49 -41.51 2.45 -22.24
C LEU A 49 -40.58 1.81 -23.27
N THR A 50 -41.20 1.30 -24.34
CA THR A 50 -40.53 0.90 -25.58
C THR A 50 -40.36 2.16 -26.44
N LEU A 51 -39.12 2.49 -26.81
CA LEU A 51 -38.84 3.40 -27.93
C LEU A 51 -38.21 2.60 -29.06
N HIS A 52 -38.81 2.79 -30.23
CA HIS A 52 -38.54 2.06 -31.46
C HIS A 52 -37.20 2.41 -32.11
N THR A 53 -36.70 1.37 -32.76
CA THR A 53 -35.65 1.26 -33.76
C THR A 53 -35.69 2.30 -34.90
N GLY A 54 -34.50 2.74 -35.30
CA GLY A 54 -34.20 3.32 -36.61
C GLY A 54 -32.86 2.80 -37.12
N HIS A 55 -32.90 1.94 -38.14
CA HIS A 55 -31.75 1.35 -38.84
C HIS A 55 -31.07 2.37 -39.76
N GLY A 56 -29.74 2.25 -39.90
CA GLY A 56 -28.95 2.86 -40.97
C GLY A 56 -27.62 2.12 -41.14
N ASN A 57 -27.59 1.15 -42.05
CA ASN A 57 -26.40 0.42 -42.50
C ASN A 57 -25.48 1.32 -43.35
N ALA A 58 -24.17 1.22 -43.13
CA ALA A 58 -23.17 1.26 -44.21
C ALA A 58 -21.87 0.59 -43.75
N SER A 59 -21.38 -0.33 -44.56
CA SER A 59 -20.28 -1.26 -44.37
C SER A 59 -18.97 -0.79 -45.01
N VAL A 60 -17.84 -0.85 -44.27
CA VAL A 60 -16.52 -1.53 -44.53
C VAL A 60 -15.74 -1.16 -45.83
N PRO A 61 -14.37 -1.22 -45.97
CA PRO A 61 -13.31 -1.84 -45.13
C PRO A 61 -11.97 -1.04 -44.94
N ALA A 62 -11.07 -1.64 -44.15
CA ALA A 62 -9.66 -1.99 -44.48
C ALA A 62 -8.55 -1.44 -43.56
N GLU A 63 -7.97 -2.41 -42.83
CA GLU A 63 -6.55 -2.66 -42.49
C GLU A 63 -5.51 -1.53 -42.63
N ARG A 64 -4.67 -1.40 -41.59
CA ARG A 64 -3.24 -1.12 -41.75
C ARG A 64 -2.43 -1.65 -40.56
N ASP A 65 -1.56 -2.61 -40.86
CA ASP A 65 -0.48 -3.14 -40.02
C ASP A 65 0.65 -2.11 -39.79
N PRO A 66 1.53 -2.34 -38.79
CA PRO A 66 2.60 -1.41 -38.40
C PRO A 66 3.91 -1.69 -39.16
N GLU A 67 4.53 -0.64 -39.73
CA GLU A 67 5.88 -0.74 -40.30
C GLU A 67 6.97 -0.33 -39.29
N ALA A 68 8.03 -1.12 -39.35
CA ALA A 68 9.28 -1.02 -38.62
C ALA A 68 10.22 0.07 -39.18
N CYS A 69 11.06 0.64 -38.31
CA CYS A 69 12.37 1.24 -38.60
C CYS A 69 13.05 1.44 -37.24
N GLY A 70 14.31 1.11 -36.96
CA GLY A 70 15.43 0.62 -37.73
C GLY A 70 16.63 0.75 -36.78
N GLY A 71 17.38 -0.34 -36.59
CA GLY A 71 18.55 -0.34 -35.72
C GLY A 71 19.70 0.46 -36.32
N ALA A 72 20.35 1.28 -35.50
CA ALA A 72 21.63 1.90 -35.83
C ALA A 72 22.68 1.42 -34.82
N SER A 73 23.44 0.40 -35.23
CA SER A 73 24.69 0.00 -34.58
C SER A 73 25.83 0.84 -35.15
N LEU A 74 26.53 1.60 -34.29
CA LEU A 74 27.82 2.20 -34.61
C LEU A 74 28.92 1.39 -33.93
N ASN A 75 29.76 0.76 -34.75
CA ASN A 75 31.01 0.14 -34.35
C ASN A 75 32.09 1.21 -34.15
N SER A 76 32.89 1.08 -33.10
CA SER A 76 34.29 1.53 -33.12
C SER A 76 35.18 0.56 -32.34
N GLN A 77 36.10 -0.08 -33.05
CA GLN A 77 37.37 -0.64 -32.55
C GLN A 77 38.15 0.49 -31.85
N GLY A 78 38.98 0.35 -30.82
CA GLY A 78 39.60 -0.77 -30.12
C GLY A 78 40.95 -0.25 -29.60
N ASN A 79 41.36 -0.52 -28.35
CA ASN A 79 42.78 -0.69 -28.00
C ASN A 79 42.97 -1.29 -26.59
N ASN A 80 43.94 -2.20 -26.47
CA ASN A 80 44.33 -2.91 -25.25
C ASN A 80 45.33 -2.10 -24.40
N GLY A 81 45.21 -2.21 -23.07
CA GLY A 81 46.22 -1.79 -22.10
C GLY A 81 46.07 -2.60 -20.81
N SER A 82 47.10 -3.38 -20.50
CA SER A 82 47.17 -4.36 -19.41
C SER A 82 47.23 -3.72 -18.01
N GLY A 83 46.50 -4.27 -17.04
CA GLY A 83 46.59 -3.90 -15.63
C GLY A 83 45.75 -4.81 -14.74
N ASP A 84 46.42 -5.62 -13.93
CA ASP A 84 45.87 -6.60 -13.00
C ASP A 84 45.11 -5.93 -11.85
N SER A 85 43.82 -6.25 -11.69
CA SER A 85 42.97 -5.89 -10.55
C SER A 85 41.74 -6.78 -10.55
N THR A 86 41.51 -7.48 -9.44
CA THR A 86 40.40 -8.40 -9.21
C THR A 86 39.04 -7.70 -9.39
N ASN A 87 38.46 -7.83 -10.58
CA ASN A 87 37.14 -7.33 -10.92
C ASN A 87 36.06 -8.33 -10.48
N TYR A 88 35.23 -7.93 -9.53
CA TYR A 88 33.86 -8.46 -9.47
C TYR A 88 33.10 -7.86 -10.66
N GLU A 89 33.07 -8.58 -11.78
CA GLU A 89 32.23 -8.25 -12.93
C GLU A 89 30.76 -8.42 -12.53
N ALA A 90 30.06 -7.29 -12.42
CA ALA A 90 28.60 -7.29 -12.42
C ALA A 90 28.12 -7.83 -13.79
N PRO A 91 27.18 -8.78 -13.84
CA PRO A 91 26.73 -9.33 -15.12
C PRO A 91 26.10 -8.23 -15.97
N ALA A 92 26.54 -8.19 -17.22
CA ALA A 92 26.14 -7.22 -18.23
C ALA A 92 24.62 -7.16 -18.40
N GLY A 93 24.10 -5.92 -18.44
CA GLY A 93 22.82 -5.49 -19.00
C GLY A 93 21.67 -6.51 -18.95
N TYR A 94 20.92 -6.54 -17.84
CA TYR A 94 19.59 -7.11 -17.89
C TYR A 94 18.73 -6.21 -18.79
N PRO A 95 18.10 -6.74 -19.85
CA PRO A 95 17.10 -5.97 -20.58
C PRO A 95 16.02 -5.54 -19.59
N LEU A 96 15.61 -4.28 -19.66
CA LEU A 96 14.39 -3.80 -19.01
C LEU A 96 13.23 -4.61 -19.62
N LEU A 97 12.94 -5.77 -19.03
CA LEU A 97 11.81 -6.61 -19.40
C LEU A 97 10.57 -5.72 -19.34
N GLY A 98 9.82 -5.65 -20.43
CA GLY A 98 8.58 -4.88 -20.46
C GLY A 98 7.64 -5.36 -19.35
N ASP A 99 6.93 -4.43 -18.71
CA ASP A 99 6.08 -4.69 -17.54
C ASP A 99 5.16 -5.92 -17.73
N CYS A 100 4.66 -6.11 -18.95
CA CYS A 100 3.79 -7.24 -19.32
C CYS A 100 4.49 -8.62 -19.23
N GLU A 101 5.75 -8.72 -19.63
CA GLU A 101 6.50 -9.99 -19.58
C GLU A 101 6.86 -10.35 -18.14
N LEU A 102 7.18 -9.33 -17.33
CA LEU A 102 7.52 -9.49 -15.93
C LEU A 102 6.30 -9.89 -15.08
N SER A 103 5.14 -9.26 -15.30
CA SER A 103 3.88 -9.66 -14.68
C SER A 103 3.48 -11.09 -15.07
N ARG A 104 3.76 -11.53 -16.31
CA ARG A 104 3.50 -12.92 -16.73
C ARG A 104 4.40 -13.94 -16.01
N GLN A 105 5.63 -13.55 -15.68
CA GLN A 105 6.59 -14.44 -14.99
C GLN A 105 6.39 -14.50 -13.48
N ILE A 106 5.85 -13.44 -12.87
CA ILE A 106 5.71 -13.33 -11.40
C ILE A 106 4.27 -13.61 -10.96
N GLY A 107 3.27 -13.07 -11.64
CA GLY A 107 1.86 -13.21 -11.32
C GLY A 107 1.08 -11.93 -11.55
N ALA A 108 -0.23 -12.06 -11.82
CA ALA A 108 -1.15 -10.92 -12.03
C ALA A 108 -1.35 -10.05 -10.77
N GLN A 109 -0.97 -10.59 -9.61
CA GLN A 109 -0.96 -9.93 -8.31
C GLN A 109 0.06 -8.78 -8.22
N LEU A 110 1.13 -8.85 -9.02
CA LEU A 110 2.16 -7.83 -9.07
C LEU A 110 1.74 -6.70 -10.02
N LYS A 111 1.55 -5.51 -9.45
CA LYS A 111 1.25 -4.27 -10.13
C LYS A 111 2.48 -3.37 -10.10
N LEU A 112 2.83 -2.82 -11.26
CA LEU A 112 3.92 -1.87 -11.41
C LEU A 112 3.37 -0.47 -11.63
N LEU A 113 3.98 0.50 -10.96
CA LEU A 113 3.74 1.90 -11.26
C LEU A 113 4.25 2.19 -12.69
N PRO A 114 3.47 2.89 -13.55
CA PRO A 114 3.92 3.20 -14.90
C PRO A 114 5.26 3.94 -14.89
N MET A 115 6.28 3.34 -15.51
CA MET A 115 7.63 3.88 -15.52
C MET A 115 7.71 5.14 -16.39
N ASN A 116 8.30 6.21 -15.84
CA ASN A 116 8.64 7.43 -16.56
C ASN A 116 10.02 7.94 -16.11
N ASP A 117 10.58 8.92 -16.82
CA ASP A 117 11.93 9.40 -16.53
C ASP A 117 12.05 10.11 -15.16
N GLN A 118 10.95 10.65 -14.63
CA GLN A 118 10.91 11.19 -13.26
C GLN A 118 11.08 10.07 -12.21
N ILE A 119 10.36 8.96 -12.33
CA ILE A 119 10.52 7.80 -11.44
C ILE A 119 11.95 7.24 -11.54
N ARG A 120 12.49 7.15 -12.76
CA ARG A 120 13.86 6.66 -12.99
C ARG A 120 14.92 7.56 -12.34
N GLU A 121 14.76 8.89 -12.41
CA GLU A 121 15.63 9.86 -11.74
C GLU A 121 15.60 9.66 -10.22
N LEU A 122 14.40 9.57 -9.62
CA LEU A 122 14.23 9.33 -8.19
C LEU A 122 14.90 8.02 -7.75
N GLN A 123 14.70 6.94 -8.50
CA GLN A 123 15.34 5.65 -8.25
C GLN A 123 16.87 5.74 -8.37
N THR A 124 17.38 6.52 -9.32
CA THR A 124 18.82 6.73 -9.51
C THR A 124 19.44 7.42 -8.30
N ILE A 125 18.82 8.49 -7.78
CA ILE A 125 19.30 9.21 -6.58
C ILE A 125 19.25 8.30 -5.35
N ILE A 126 18.18 7.51 -5.18
CA ILE A 126 18.04 6.57 -4.06
C ILE A 126 19.12 5.48 -4.11
N ARG A 127 19.53 5.05 -5.30
CA ARG A 127 20.56 4.02 -5.50
C ARG A 127 21.98 4.57 -5.44
N ASP A 128 22.17 5.88 -5.60
CA ASP A 128 23.47 6.51 -5.61
C ASP A 128 24.12 6.53 -4.21
N LYS A 129 25.28 5.89 -4.11
CA LYS A 129 26.12 5.87 -2.91
C LYS A 129 26.60 7.28 -2.53
N THR A 130 26.84 8.14 -3.53
CA THR A 130 27.40 9.49 -3.34
C THR A 130 26.34 10.54 -3.02
N ALA A 131 25.06 10.24 -3.26
CA ALA A 131 23.95 11.14 -2.94
C ALA A 131 23.93 11.51 -1.44
N SER A 132 23.73 12.80 -1.16
CA SER A 132 23.59 13.29 0.21
C SER A 132 22.35 12.67 0.88
N ARG A 133 22.34 12.62 2.21
CA ARG A 133 21.15 12.16 2.95
C ARG A 133 19.92 13.02 2.66
N GLY A 134 20.11 14.33 2.45
CA GLY A 134 19.03 15.25 2.11
C GLY A 134 18.37 14.90 0.78
N ASP A 135 19.18 14.71 -0.27
CA ASP A 135 18.69 14.34 -1.60
C ASP A 135 18.05 12.95 -1.60
N PHE A 136 18.63 12.01 -0.85
CA PHE A 136 18.06 10.67 -0.67
C PHE A 136 16.67 10.74 -0.04
N MET A 137 16.50 11.44 1.08
CA MET A 137 15.20 11.56 1.75
C MET A 137 14.18 12.30 0.87
N PHE A 138 14.60 13.38 0.20
CA PHE A 138 13.75 14.12 -0.72
C PHE A 138 13.24 13.24 -1.86
N SER A 139 14.13 12.49 -2.50
CA SER A 139 13.77 11.59 -3.60
C SER A 139 12.94 10.40 -3.13
N ALA A 140 13.26 9.82 -1.96
CA ALA A 140 12.49 8.75 -1.35
C ALA A 140 11.06 9.20 -1.02
N ASP A 141 10.89 10.36 -0.37
CA ASP A 141 9.57 10.89 -0.01
C ASP A 141 8.72 11.18 -1.28
N ARG A 142 9.34 11.70 -2.35
CA ARG A 142 8.66 11.88 -3.64
C ARG A 142 8.21 10.56 -4.24
N LEU A 143 9.08 9.54 -4.24
CA LEU A 143 8.74 8.23 -4.78
C LEU A 143 7.64 7.53 -3.95
N ILE A 144 7.72 7.64 -2.63
CA ILE A 144 6.70 7.15 -1.69
C ILE A 144 5.35 7.78 -2.00
N ARG A 145 5.29 9.10 -2.24
CA ARG A 145 4.03 9.78 -2.58
C ARG A 145 3.37 9.14 -3.80
N LEU A 146 4.15 8.87 -4.85
CA LEU A 146 3.62 8.26 -6.08
C LEU A 146 3.05 6.86 -5.85
N VAL A 147 3.77 6.01 -5.10
CA VAL A 147 3.31 4.65 -4.76
C VAL A 147 2.07 4.69 -3.87
N VAL A 148 2.02 5.62 -2.91
CA VAL A 148 0.88 5.75 -2.01
C VAL A 148 -0.37 6.19 -2.77
N GLU A 149 -0.28 7.19 -3.65
CA GLU A 149 -1.41 7.62 -4.48
C GLU A 149 -1.94 6.47 -5.34
N GLU A 150 -1.04 5.72 -5.97
CA GLU A 150 -1.45 4.54 -6.74
C GLU A 150 -2.01 3.43 -5.85
N GLY A 151 -1.49 3.25 -4.64
CA GLY A 151 -2.05 2.32 -3.65
C GLY A 151 -3.47 2.68 -3.22
N LEU A 152 -3.76 3.98 -3.12
CA LEU A 152 -5.11 4.48 -2.81
C LEU A 152 -6.08 4.27 -3.97
N ASN A 153 -5.61 4.32 -5.23
CA ASN A 153 -6.43 4.03 -6.42
C ASN A 153 -6.96 2.58 -6.45
N GLN A 154 -6.31 1.67 -5.72
CA GLN A 154 -6.72 0.26 -5.61
C GLN A 154 -7.82 0.02 -4.55
N LEU A 155 -8.24 1.07 -3.83
CA LEU A 155 -9.27 0.99 -2.80
C LEU A 155 -10.66 1.23 -3.39
N PRO A 156 -11.71 0.64 -2.78
CA PRO A 156 -13.08 0.80 -3.27
C PRO A 156 -13.56 2.26 -3.17
N TYR A 157 -14.34 2.65 -4.16
CA TYR A 157 -15.02 3.93 -4.23
C TYR A 157 -16.49 3.72 -4.63
N LYS A 158 -17.31 4.71 -4.34
CA LYS A 158 -18.70 4.80 -4.80
C LYS A 158 -18.89 6.02 -5.68
N GLU A 159 -19.76 5.92 -6.66
CA GLU A 159 -20.18 7.07 -7.47
C GLU A 159 -20.98 8.05 -6.60
N CYS A 160 -20.82 9.34 -6.87
CA CYS A 160 -21.58 10.39 -6.22
C CYS A 160 -21.80 11.57 -7.14
N THR A 161 -22.91 12.27 -6.95
CA THR A 161 -23.18 13.53 -7.65
C THR A 161 -23.09 14.68 -6.67
N VAL A 162 -22.24 15.67 -6.99
CA VAL A 162 -22.13 16.92 -6.21
C VAL A 162 -22.71 18.08 -7.00
N THR A 163 -23.13 19.13 -6.29
CA THR A 163 -23.54 20.38 -6.93
C THR A 163 -22.38 21.35 -6.82
N THR A 164 -21.87 21.79 -7.97
CA THR A 164 -20.76 22.75 -8.07
C THR A 164 -21.20 24.14 -7.62
N PRO A 165 -20.26 25.05 -7.28
CA PRO A 165 -20.59 26.44 -6.94
C PRO A 165 -21.35 27.20 -8.04
N THR A 166 -21.27 26.75 -9.29
CA THR A 166 -22.00 27.31 -10.43
C THR A 166 -23.40 26.70 -10.64
N GLY A 167 -23.83 25.80 -9.75
CA GLY A 167 -25.13 25.12 -9.81
C GLY A 167 -25.17 23.87 -10.69
N TYR A 168 -24.08 23.56 -11.42
CA TYR A 168 -23.99 22.36 -12.25
C TYR A 168 -23.86 21.09 -11.41
N LYS A 169 -24.51 20.00 -11.83
CA LYS A 169 -24.30 18.66 -11.27
C LYS A 169 -23.01 18.07 -11.86
N TYR A 170 -22.11 17.62 -10.99
CA TYR A 170 -20.88 16.93 -11.36
C TYR A 170 -20.94 15.48 -10.88
N GLU A 171 -20.77 14.55 -11.79
CA GLU A 171 -20.67 13.11 -11.52
C GLU A 171 -19.21 12.78 -11.21
N GLY A 172 -18.98 12.34 -9.97
CA GLY A 172 -17.65 12.00 -9.48
C GLY A 172 -17.67 10.75 -8.62
N VAL A 173 -16.61 10.57 -7.85
CA VAL A 173 -16.43 9.40 -6.98
C VAL A 173 -16.05 9.82 -5.57
N GLN A 174 -16.40 8.99 -4.60
CA GLN A 174 -16.02 9.13 -3.20
C GLN A 174 -15.46 7.81 -2.69
N PHE A 175 -14.26 7.84 -2.11
CA PHE A 175 -13.66 6.66 -1.49
C PHE A 175 -14.52 6.12 -0.33
N GLU A 176 -14.58 4.80 -0.23
CA GLU A 176 -15.25 4.16 0.89
C GLU A 176 -14.44 4.30 2.18
N LYS A 177 -15.15 4.37 3.31
CA LYS A 177 -14.53 4.33 4.63
C LYS A 177 -14.12 2.89 4.95
N GLY A 178 -13.10 2.74 5.79
CA GLY A 178 -12.67 1.41 6.25
C GLY A 178 -11.26 1.02 5.86
N ASN A 179 -10.44 1.94 5.37
CA ASN A 179 -9.05 1.65 5.02
C ASN A 179 -8.13 1.92 6.23
N CYS A 180 -7.00 1.20 6.32
CA CYS A 180 -5.93 1.50 7.25
C CYS A 180 -4.56 1.18 6.65
N GLY A 181 -3.53 1.90 7.10
CA GLY A 181 -2.15 1.54 6.84
C GLY A 181 -1.61 0.61 7.93
N VAL A 182 -0.69 -0.27 7.56
CA VAL A 182 0.12 -1.03 8.52
C VAL A 182 1.57 -0.89 8.10
N SER A 183 2.41 -0.33 8.95
CA SER A 183 3.85 -0.18 8.69
C SER A 183 4.63 -1.31 9.36
N ILE A 184 5.49 -1.98 8.60
CA ILE A 184 6.47 -2.91 9.16
C ILE A 184 7.69 -2.10 9.62
N MET A 185 7.95 -2.09 10.93
CA MET A 185 9.06 -1.35 11.51
C MET A 185 10.41 -2.01 11.17
N ARG A 186 11.47 -1.25 10.93
CA ARG A 186 11.54 0.23 10.95
C ARG A 186 11.28 0.89 9.59
N SER A 187 11.70 0.28 8.49
CA SER A 187 11.68 0.91 7.15
C SER A 187 10.28 1.27 6.65
N GLY A 188 9.23 0.53 7.02
CA GLY A 188 7.85 0.85 6.69
C GLY A 188 7.37 2.19 7.26
N GLU A 189 8.00 2.69 8.33
CA GLU A 189 7.62 3.97 8.95
C GLU A 189 7.91 5.17 8.05
N ALA A 190 8.89 5.05 7.14
CA ALA A 190 9.22 6.07 6.14
C ALA A 190 8.01 6.41 5.26
N MET A 191 7.12 5.44 5.01
CA MET A 191 5.96 5.61 4.14
C MET A 191 4.75 6.24 4.85
N GLU A 192 4.74 6.26 6.19
CA GLU A 192 3.58 6.73 6.95
C GLU A 192 3.27 8.21 6.70
N ARG A 193 4.32 9.03 6.51
CA ARG A 193 4.15 10.46 6.22
C ARG A 193 3.44 10.65 4.88
N GLY A 194 3.93 9.99 3.82
CA GLY A 194 3.29 10.01 2.51
C GLY A 194 1.83 9.59 2.58
N LEU A 195 1.52 8.54 3.34
CA LEU A 195 0.15 8.07 3.52
C LEU A 195 -0.75 9.08 4.25
N ARG A 196 -0.27 9.71 5.33
CA ARG A 196 -1.04 10.73 6.07
C ARG A 196 -1.25 12.00 5.24
N ASP A 197 -0.27 12.36 4.42
CA ASP A 197 -0.36 13.53 3.54
C ASP A 197 -1.37 13.31 2.39
N CYS A 198 -1.63 12.05 1.99
CA CYS A 198 -2.70 11.71 1.04
C CYS A 198 -4.06 11.54 1.73
N CYS A 199 -4.08 10.91 2.92
CA CYS A 199 -5.30 10.53 3.62
C CYS A 199 -5.24 10.91 5.10
N ARG A 200 -5.73 12.12 5.44
CA ARG A 200 -5.58 12.73 6.78
C ARG A 200 -6.19 11.91 7.93
N SER A 201 -7.22 11.11 7.66
CA SER A 201 -7.95 10.34 8.68
C SER A 201 -7.62 8.84 8.69
N ILE A 202 -6.56 8.41 8.01
CA ILE A 202 -6.20 6.99 7.94
C ILE A 202 -5.60 6.52 9.28
N ARG A 203 -6.07 5.37 9.76
CA ARG A 203 -5.51 4.73 10.95
C ARG A 203 -4.26 3.95 10.54
N ILE A 204 -3.23 3.98 11.38
CA ILE A 204 -1.97 3.27 11.13
C ILE A 204 -1.70 2.27 12.25
N GLY A 205 -1.63 1.00 11.89
CA GLY A 205 -1.10 -0.07 12.73
C GLY A 205 0.41 -0.25 12.51
N LYS A 206 1.07 -0.92 13.45
CA LYS A 206 2.51 -1.16 13.39
C LYS A 206 2.84 -2.60 13.75
N ILE A 207 3.82 -3.17 13.06
CA ILE A 207 4.37 -4.50 13.35
C ILE A 207 5.89 -4.39 13.44
N LEU A 208 6.49 -4.95 14.49
CA LEU A 208 7.93 -5.16 14.60
C LEU A 208 8.24 -6.63 14.33
N ILE A 209 8.98 -6.88 13.26
CA ILE A 209 9.48 -8.20 12.92
C ILE A 209 10.99 -8.10 12.85
N GLN A 210 11.66 -9.00 13.56
CA GLN A 210 13.11 -9.11 13.52
C GLN A 210 13.48 -10.57 13.28
N SER A 211 14.43 -10.79 12.39
CA SER A 211 15.03 -12.11 12.19
C SER A 211 15.97 -12.40 13.35
N ASP A 212 15.78 -13.53 13.97
CA ASP A 212 16.68 -14.07 14.98
C ASP A 212 18.00 -14.46 14.31
N GLU A 213 19.12 -13.95 14.82
CA GLU A 213 20.45 -14.10 14.18
C GLU A 213 20.92 -15.56 14.15
N ASP A 214 20.57 -16.34 15.19
CA ASP A 214 21.00 -17.72 15.36
C ASP A 214 20.15 -18.69 14.52
N THR A 215 18.83 -18.47 14.50
CA THR A 215 17.88 -19.40 13.86
C THR A 215 17.43 -18.96 12.47
N GLN A 216 17.72 -17.71 12.09
CA GLN A 216 17.23 -17.06 10.86
C GLN A 216 15.70 -17.08 10.72
N ARG A 217 14.97 -17.29 11.84
CA ARG A 217 13.50 -17.27 11.85
C ARG A 217 13.03 -15.86 12.15
N ALA A 218 12.04 -15.40 11.38
CA ALA A 218 11.37 -14.13 11.66
C ALA A 218 10.53 -14.29 12.94
N LYS A 219 10.71 -13.39 13.91
CA LYS A 219 9.92 -13.35 15.14
C LYS A 219 9.20 -12.01 15.24
N VAL A 220 7.95 -12.07 15.67
CA VAL A 220 7.09 -10.90 15.92
C VAL A 220 7.34 -10.42 17.34
N TYR A 221 7.86 -9.20 17.48
CA TYR A 221 8.15 -8.60 18.79
C TYR A 221 7.05 -7.65 19.25
N TYR A 222 6.32 -7.07 18.30
CA TYR A 222 5.28 -6.09 18.58
C TYR A 222 4.28 -6.08 17.44
N ALA A 223 2.99 -6.05 17.77
CA ALA A 223 1.92 -5.85 16.81
C ALA A 223 0.83 -5.02 17.49
N LYS A 224 0.47 -3.88 16.90
CA LYS A 224 -0.63 -3.05 17.38
C LYS A 224 -1.42 -2.50 16.22
N PHE A 225 -2.70 -2.84 16.19
CA PHE A 225 -3.61 -2.54 15.08
C PHE A 225 -4.82 -1.73 15.55
N PRO A 226 -5.55 -1.09 14.62
CA PRO A 226 -6.92 -0.66 14.89
C PRO A 226 -7.76 -1.83 15.41
N PRO A 227 -8.63 -1.64 16.42
CA PRO A 227 -9.42 -2.73 17.01
C PRO A 227 -10.38 -3.40 15.99
N ASP A 228 -10.72 -2.69 14.92
CA ASP A 228 -11.61 -3.13 13.85
C ASP A 228 -10.87 -3.57 12.58
N ILE A 229 -9.56 -3.90 12.66
CA ILE A 229 -8.72 -4.21 11.48
C ILE A 229 -9.27 -5.36 10.60
N HIS A 230 -9.90 -6.37 11.19
CA HIS A 230 -10.51 -7.50 10.47
C HIS A 230 -11.60 -7.10 9.46
N ARG A 231 -12.14 -5.87 9.56
CA ARG A 231 -13.16 -5.32 8.63
C ARG A 231 -12.58 -4.33 7.63
N ARG A 232 -11.27 -4.15 7.60
CA ARG A 232 -10.60 -3.07 6.87
C ARG A 232 -9.80 -3.57 5.68
N LYS A 233 -9.66 -2.74 4.66
CA LYS A 233 -8.60 -2.89 3.64
C LYS A 233 -7.28 -2.42 4.25
N VAL A 234 -6.21 -3.18 4.01
CA VAL A 234 -4.90 -2.95 4.63
C VAL A 234 -3.88 -2.55 3.56
N LEU A 235 -3.32 -1.36 3.69
CA LEU A 235 -2.13 -0.93 2.97
C LEU A 235 -0.89 -1.31 3.80
N LEU A 236 -0.28 -2.45 3.49
CA LEU A 236 0.91 -2.95 4.18
C LEU A 236 2.16 -2.29 3.59
N MET A 237 2.79 -1.39 4.33
CA MET A 237 3.90 -0.56 3.87
C MET A 237 5.25 -1.16 4.24
N TYR A 238 6.06 -1.47 3.23
CA TYR A 238 7.44 -1.93 3.40
C TYR A 238 8.27 -1.62 2.14
N PRO A 239 9.19 -0.62 2.16
CA PRO A 239 9.83 -0.09 0.97
C PRO A 239 10.68 -1.06 0.14
N ILE A 240 11.21 -2.13 0.77
CA ILE A 240 12.21 -3.02 0.17
C ILE A 240 11.77 -4.49 0.27
N LEU A 241 11.38 -5.09 -0.84
CA LEU A 241 11.08 -6.52 -0.93
C LEU A 241 12.29 -7.29 -1.46
N SER A 242 13.18 -7.70 -0.54
CA SER A 242 14.35 -8.52 -0.89
C SER A 242 14.00 -10.00 -1.01
N THR A 243 13.79 -10.71 0.10
CA THR A 243 13.42 -12.14 0.11
C THR A 243 11.91 -12.37 0.26
N GLY A 244 11.16 -11.36 0.70
CA GLY A 244 9.73 -11.45 0.98
C GLY A 244 9.38 -12.01 2.36
N ASN A 245 10.32 -12.67 3.07
CA ASN A 245 10.08 -13.33 4.36
C ASN A 245 9.46 -12.40 5.43
N THR A 246 9.96 -11.16 5.54
CA THR A 246 9.42 -10.18 6.50
C THR A 246 7.96 -9.84 6.21
N VAL A 247 7.60 -9.69 4.93
CA VAL A 247 6.22 -9.42 4.53
C VAL A 247 5.35 -10.65 4.72
N ILE A 248 5.86 -11.84 4.42
CA ILE A 248 5.14 -13.09 4.66
C ILE A 248 4.75 -13.22 6.14
N GLU A 249 5.70 -12.98 7.04
CA GLU A 249 5.45 -13.03 8.48
C GLU A 249 4.46 -11.93 8.92
N ALA A 250 4.58 -10.72 8.38
CA ALA A 250 3.61 -9.65 8.65
C ALA A 250 2.19 -10.01 8.20
N VAL A 251 2.04 -10.64 7.05
CA VAL A 251 0.75 -11.10 6.53
C VAL A 251 0.18 -12.21 7.41
N LYS A 252 1.00 -13.15 7.91
CA LYS A 252 0.57 -14.17 8.88
C LYS A 252 0.00 -13.54 10.14
N VAL A 253 0.67 -12.55 10.71
CA VAL A 253 0.17 -11.81 11.88
C VAL A 253 -1.15 -11.12 11.57
N LEU A 254 -1.31 -10.51 10.39
CA LEU A 254 -2.57 -9.87 9.99
C LEU A 254 -3.72 -10.89 9.88
N ILE A 255 -3.44 -12.09 9.34
CA ILE A 255 -4.41 -13.18 9.24
C ILE A 255 -4.80 -13.69 10.63
N GLU A 256 -3.85 -13.82 11.56
CA GLU A 256 -4.14 -14.15 12.96
C GLU A 256 -5.07 -13.13 13.64
N HIS A 257 -5.06 -11.87 13.17
CA HIS A 257 -5.96 -10.81 13.60
C HIS A 257 -7.25 -10.71 12.76
N GLY A 258 -7.55 -11.72 11.94
CA GLY A 258 -8.79 -11.85 11.17
C GLY A 258 -8.81 -11.08 9.83
N VAL A 259 -7.67 -10.58 9.35
CA VAL A 259 -7.58 -9.93 8.04
C VAL A 259 -7.46 -10.98 6.94
N GLN A 260 -8.26 -10.86 5.89
CA GLN A 260 -8.18 -11.77 4.74
C GLN A 260 -7.04 -11.38 3.78
N PRO A 261 -6.31 -12.33 3.19
CA PRO A 261 -5.21 -12.02 2.26
C PRO A 261 -5.62 -11.14 1.07
N ASN A 262 -6.82 -11.36 0.52
CA ASN A 262 -7.37 -10.63 -0.63
C ASN A 262 -7.68 -9.15 -0.36
N VAL A 263 -7.63 -8.70 0.90
CA VAL A 263 -7.82 -7.29 1.28
C VAL A 263 -6.53 -6.56 1.63
N ILE A 264 -5.39 -7.25 1.50
CA ILE A 264 -4.06 -6.72 1.79
C ILE A 264 -3.40 -6.29 0.48
N ILE A 265 -2.95 -5.03 0.46
CA ILE A 265 -2.17 -4.45 -0.64
C ILE A 265 -0.80 -4.10 -0.06
N VAL A 266 0.24 -4.78 -0.54
CA VAL A 266 1.62 -4.50 -0.16
C VAL A 266 2.13 -3.32 -0.98
N LEU A 267 2.51 -2.24 -0.31
CA LEU A 267 3.14 -1.07 -0.91
C LEU A 267 4.65 -1.14 -0.72
N SER A 268 5.38 -1.23 -1.83
CA SER A 268 6.84 -1.24 -1.86
C SER A 268 7.38 -0.21 -2.86
N LEU A 269 8.63 0.20 -2.69
CA LEU A 269 9.34 0.99 -3.70
C LEU A 269 10.14 0.06 -4.62
N PHE A 270 10.86 -0.89 -4.02
CA PHE A 270 11.77 -1.78 -4.72
C PHE A 270 11.41 -3.23 -4.42
N SER A 271 11.34 -4.07 -5.45
CA SER A 271 11.15 -5.51 -5.27
C SER A 271 12.19 -6.30 -6.05
N THR A 272 12.62 -7.43 -5.50
CA THR A 272 13.30 -8.45 -6.31
C THR A 272 12.27 -9.39 -6.93
N PRO A 273 12.60 -10.07 -8.05
CA PRO A 273 11.74 -11.11 -8.61
C PRO A 273 11.48 -12.23 -7.60
N HIS A 274 12.49 -12.61 -6.82
CA HIS A 274 12.38 -13.66 -5.81
C HIS A 274 11.41 -13.25 -4.69
N GLY A 275 11.59 -12.05 -4.13
CA GLY A 275 10.74 -11.56 -3.04
C GLY A 275 9.26 -11.47 -3.42
N ALA A 276 8.95 -10.96 -4.62
CA ALA A 276 7.57 -10.90 -5.11
C ALA A 276 6.98 -12.30 -5.32
N LYS A 277 7.72 -13.21 -5.96
CA LYS A 277 7.28 -14.60 -6.19
C LYS A 277 6.99 -15.33 -4.89
N SER A 278 7.88 -15.23 -3.90
CA SER A 278 7.71 -15.90 -2.60
C SER A 278 6.44 -15.44 -1.88
N ILE A 279 6.14 -14.13 -1.91
CA ILE A 279 4.91 -13.59 -1.30
C ILE A 279 3.67 -14.10 -2.03
N ILE A 280 3.66 -14.07 -3.36
CA ILE A 280 2.50 -14.50 -4.18
C ILE A 280 2.27 -16.01 -4.07
N GLN A 281 3.34 -16.81 -3.97
CA GLN A 281 3.23 -18.26 -3.78
C GLN A 281 2.59 -18.61 -2.44
N GLU A 282 2.96 -17.90 -1.37
CA GLU A 282 2.36 -18.10 -0.04
C GLU A 282 0.94 -17.54 0.04
N PHE A 283 0.68 -16.39 -0.61
CA PHE A 283 -0.60 -15.70 -0.59
C PHE A 283 -1.09 -15.34 -2.01
N PRO A 284 -1.75 -16.27 -2.73
CA PRO A 284 -2.13 -16.07 -4.13
C PRO A 284 -3.15 -14.95 -4.37
N GLU A 285 -3.88 -14.52 -3.35
CA GLU A 285 -4.88 -13.45 -3.45
C GLU A 285 -4.36 -12.07 -3.07
N ILE A 286 -3.11 -11.95 -2.60
CA ILE A 286 -2.53 -10.66 -2.19
C ILE A 286 -2.27 -9.78 -3.41
N THR A 287 -2.27 -8.46 -3.23
CA THR A 287 -1.79 -7.52 -4.25
C THR A 287 -0.45 -6.93 -3.82
N ILE A 288 0.52 -6.88 -4.74
CA ILE A 288 1.81 -6.19 -4.53
C ILE A 288 1.87 -5.02 -5.50
N LEU A 289 2.07 -3.80 -4.98
CA LEU A 289 2.29 -2.60 -5.77
C LEU A 289 3.71 -2.10 -5.52
N THR A 290 4.51 -1.98 -6.59
CA THR A 290 5.92 -1.55 -6.52
C THR A 290 6.29 -0.64 -7.69
N THR A 291 7.37 0.15 -7.55
CA THR A 291 7.83 1.04 -8.64
C THR A 291 8.75 0.32 -9.62
N GLU A 292 9.42 -0.73 -9.16
CA GLU A 292 10.29 -1.53 -10.00
C GLU A 292 10.43 -2.95 -9.47
N VAL A 293 10.83 -3.85 -10.36
CA VAL A 293 11.42 -5.13 -10.02
C VAL A 293 12.84 -5.19 -10.56
N HIS A 294 13.80 -5.39 -9.67
CA HIS A 294 15.22 -5.43 -10.01
C HIS A 294 15.92 -6.55 -9.22
N PRO A 295 16.91 -7.27 -9.80
CA PRO A 295 17.62 -8.35 -9.10
C PRO A 295 18.27 -7.90 -7.78
N VAL A 296 18.69 -6.63 -7.72
CA VAL A 296 19.34 -6.02 -6.56
C VAL A 296 18.49 -4.88 -6.01
N ALA A 297 18.07 -5.01 -4.76
CA ALA A 297 17.32 -3.99 -4.03
C ALA A 297 18.26 -3.13 -3.16
N PRO A 298 17.96 -1.83 -2.95
CA PRO A 298 18.77 -0.95 -2.09
C PRO A 298 18.53 -1.26 -0.61
N THR A 299 19.22 -2.27 -0.08
CA THR A 299 19.06 -2.75 1.31
C THR A 299 19.45 -1.73 2.38
N HIS A 300 20.29 -0.75 2.03
CA HIS A 300 20.69 0.36 2.90
C HIS A 300 19.59 1.43 3.11
N PHE A 301 18.41 1.27 2.49
CA PHE A 301 17.33 2.27 2.52
C PHE A 301 16.99 2.73 3.94
N GLY A 302 16.76 1.78 4.86
CA GLY A 302 16.39 2.11 6.23
C GLY A 302 17.47 2.89 6.97
N GLN A 303 18.74 2.49 6.82
CA GLN A 303 19.87 3.16 7.47
C GLN A 303 20.02 4.60 6.95
N LYS A 304 20.04 4.80 5.63
CA LYS A 304 20.24 6.11 5.02
C LYS A 304 19.05 7.05 5.27
N TYR A 305 17.80 6.55 5.21
CA TYR A 305 16.61 7.35 5.49
C TYR A 305 16.60 7.88 6.93
N PHE A 306 16.82 6.98 7.91
CA PHE A 306 16.80 7.36 9.32
C PHE A 306 18.12 7.95 9.83
N GLY A 307 19.20 7.90 9.05
CA GLY A 307 20.53 8.39 9.44
C GLY A 307 21.17 7.51 10.54
N THR A 308 21.11 6.20 10.34
CA THR A 308 21.72 5.20 11.24
C THR A 308 22.75 4.33 10.50
N ASP A 309 23.34 4.88 9.44
CA ASP A 309 24.47 4.31 8.70
C ASP A 309 25.82 4.51 9.42
#